data_AF-A0A7C0WJ62-F1
#
_entry.id   AF-A0A7C0WJ62-F1
#
_cell.length_a   1.000
_cell.length_b   1.000
_cell.length_c   1.000
_cell.angle_alpha   90.00
_cell.angle_beta   90.00
_cell.angle_gamma   90.00
#
_symmetry.space_group_name_H-M   'P 1'
#
loop_
_entity.id
_entity.type
_entity.pdbx_description
1 polymer ?
#
loop_
_entity_poly.entity_id
_entity_poly.type
_entity_poly.pdbx_seq_one_letter_code
_entity_poly.pdbx_strand_id
1 'polypeptide(L)'
;TNDVERRFYEHQEGLIEGCYTHDKRPLKLMHVEEFTDIIETISREKQIKGWSGRKKEAIIAGDYEELVELPFDKLRVTVFTHRVTKKTAGLE
;
A
#
# COMPACT_ATOMS: atom_id res chain seq x y z
N THR A 1 10.50 2.90 4.24
CA THR A 1 11.60 3.86 4.47
C THR A 1 12.36 3.37 5.68
N ASN A 2 13.68 3.51 5.73
CA ASN A 2 14.47 3.14 6.91
C ASN A 2 14.55 4.26 7.95
N ASP A 3 14.16 5.47 7.57
CA ASP A 3 14.08 6.64 8.45
C ASP A 3 12.78 7.38 8.12
N VAL A 4 11.82 7.34 9.05
CA VAL A 4 10.50 7.96 8.91
C VAL A 4 10.57 9.46 9.20
N GLU A 5 11.34 9.86 10.22
CA GLU A 5 11.44 11.24 10.66
C GLU A 5 12.08 12.13 9.61
N ARG A 6 13.23 11.73 9.06
CA ARG A 6 13.91 12.45 7.99
C ARG A 6 13.01 12.59 6.77
N ARG A 7 12.35 11.49 6.36
CA ARG A 7 11.44 11.51 5.20
C ARG A 7 10.24 12.42 5.45
N PHE A 8 9.64 12.36 6.63
CA PHE A 8 8.52 13.23 6.96
C PHE A 8 8.94 14.70 6.90
N TYR A 9 10.09 15.05 7.49
CA TYR A 9 10.66 16.40 7.43
C TYR A 9 10.88 16.88 5.98
N GLU A 10 11.57 16.09 5.15
CA GLU A 10 11.84 16.45 3.75
C GLU A 10 10.55 16.70 2.95
N HIS A 11 9.52 15.89 3.18
CA HIS A 11 8.23 16.03 2.51
C HIS A 11 7.38 17.17 3.10
N GLN A 12 7.46 17.43 4.40
CA GLN A 12 6.75 18.49 5.12
C GLN A 12 7.28 19.88 4.74
N GLU A 13 8.60 20.03 4.67
CA GLU A 13 9.25 21.26 4.19
C GLU A 13 9.23 21.34 2.65
N GLY A 14 8.90 20.22 2.00
CA GLY A 14 8.89 20.02 0.54
C GLY A 14 10.20 20.38 -0.12
N LEU A 15 11.28 19.83 0.44
CA LEU A 15 12.63 19.87 -0.10
C LEU A 15 12.78 19.05 -1.39
N ILE A 16 11.76 18.26 -1.75
CA ILE A 16 11.72 17.41 -2.93
C ILE A 16 10.68 17.97 -3.90
N GLU A 17 11.16 18.76 -4.88
CA GLU A 17 10.33 19.32 -5.94
C GLU A 17 9.71 18.21 -6.81
N GLY A 18 8.46 18.42 -7.24
CA GLY A 18 7.74 17.49 -8.11
C GLY A 18 7.26 16.20 -7.46
N CYS A 19 7.47 15.99 -6.16
CA CYS A 19 6.93 14.81 -5.48
C CYS A 19 5.42 14.93 -5.22
N TYR A 20 4.72 13.79 -5.10
CA TYR A 20 3.26 13.73 -4.96
C TYR A 20 2.70 14.60 -3.81
N THR A 21 3.46 14.74 -2.72
CA THR A 21 3.05 15.50 -1.54
C THR A 21 3.53 16.95 -1.54
N HIS A 22 4.34 17.37 -2.52
CA HIS A 22 4.92 18.72 -2.56
C HIS A 22 3.83 19.79 -2.50
N ASP A 23 2.76 19.65 -3.28
CA ASP A 23 1.69 20.66 -3.30
C ASP A 23 0.57 20.37 -2.27
N LYS A 24 0.77 19.37 -1.40
CA LYS A 24 -0.23 18.87 -0.44
C LYS A 24 0.16 19.12 1.03
N ARG A 25 1.03 20.09 1.26
CA ARG A 25 1.47 20.53 2.60
C ARG A 25 0.44 21.52 3.22
N PRO A 26 0.35 21.61 4.56
CA PRO A 26 1.09 20.85 5.56
C PRO A 26 0.58 19.40 5.68
N LEU A 27 1.49 18.49 5.98
CA LEU A 27 1.23 17.06 6.17
C LEU A 27 1.06 16.75 7.66
N LYS A 28 0.31 15.68 7.95
CA LYS A 28 0.23 15.06 9.28
C LYS A 28 0.58 13.58 9.15
N LEU A 29 1.50 13.12 9.99
CA LEU A 29 1.80 11.69 10.10
C LEU A 29 0.73 11.04 10.99
N MET A 30 -0.22 10.34 10.37
CA MET A 30 -1.37 9.75 11.08
C MET A 30 -1.13 8.30 11.51
N HIS A 31 -0.21 7.59 10.86
CA HIS A 31 0.06 6.18 11.11
C HIS A 31 1.48 5.80 10.68
N VAL A 32 2.16 5.00 11.50
CA VAL A 32 3.47 4.43 11.22
C VAL A 32 3.53 3.02 11.81
N GLU A 33 4.12 2.09 11.08
CA GLU A 33 4.39 0.72 11.55
C GLU A 33 5.88 0.42 11.30
N GLU A 34 6.53 -0.17 12.29
CA GLU A 34 7.92 -0.60 12.20
C GLU A 34 7.98 -2.13 12.12
N PHE A 35 8.84 -2.62 11.23
CA PHE A 35 9.05 -4.04 10.99
C PHE A 35 10.54 -4.33 10.95
N THR A 36 10.93 -5.49 11.48
CA THR A 36 12.32 -5.96 11.44
C THR A 36 12.63 -6.70 10.14
N ASP A 37 11.61 -7.27 9.50
CA ASP A 37 11.73 -8.00 8.24
C ASP A 37 11.29 -7.16 7.03
N ILE A 38 12.13 -7.17 5.99
CA ILE A 38 11.91 -6.39 4.76
C ILE A 38 10.75 -6.95 3.93
N ILE A 39 10.53 -8.27 3.93
CA ILE A 39 9.45 -8.93 3.20
C ILE A 39 8.11 -8.59 3.86
N GLU A 40 8.04 -8.62 5.19
CA GLU A 40 6.87 -8.14 5.94
C GLU A 40 6.56 -6.68 5.62
N THR A 41 7.57 -5.81 5.68
CA THR A 41 7.42 -4.39 5.33
C THR A 41 6.83 -4.20 3.93
N ILE A 42 7.38 -4.88 2.92
CA ILE A 42 6.93 -4.77 1.52
C ILE A 42 5.50 -5.32 1.35
N SER A 43 5.21 -6.46 1.98
CA SER A 43 3.89 -7.09 1.93
C SER A 43 2.83 -6.17 2.53
N ARG A 44 3.14 -5.60 3.71
CA ARG A 44 2.27 -4.68 4.42
C ARG A 44 2.04 -3.39 3.65
N GLU A 45 3.09 -2.80 3.08
CA GLU A 45 2.99 -1.61 2.25
C GLU A 45 2.06 -1.85 1.05
N LYS A 46 2.21 -2.97 0.35
CA LYS A 46 1.33 -3.36 -0.77
C LYS A 46 -0.12 -3.52 -0.31
N GLN A 47 -0.32 -4.16 0.83
CA GLN A 47 -1.65 -4.37 1.40
C GLN A 47 -2.35 -3.03 1.69
N ILE A 48 -1.71 -2.13 2.43
CA ILE A 48 -2.29 -0.83 2.80
C ILE A 48 -2.52 0.07 1.58
N LYS A 49 -1.62 0.05 0.57
CA LYS A 49 -1.82 0.81 -0.67
C LYS A 49 -3.11 0.43 -1.38
N GLY A 50 -3.49 -0.85 -1.36
CA GLY A 50 -4.74 -1.36 -1.93
C GLY A 50 -5.99 -1.19 -1.05
N TRP A 51 -5.87 -0.65 0.17
CA TRP A 51 -7.01 -0.47 1.05
C TRP A 51 -7.92 0.70 0.66
N SER A 52 -9.19 0.50 0.99
CA SER A 52 -10.20 1.55 0.98
C SER A 52 -9.81 2.68 1.94
N GLY A 53 -10.40 3.86 1.72
CA GLY A 53 -10.28 4.98 2.67
C GLY A 53 -10.69 4.55 4.08
N ARG A 54 -11.83 3.83 4.21
CA ARG A 54 -12.35 3.34 5.49
C ARG A 54 -11.39 2.42 6.23
N LYS A 55 -10.72 1.49 5.54
CA LYS A 55 -9.71 0.63 6.19
C LYS A 55 -8.51 1.43 6.69
N LYS A 56 -8.11 2.46 5.94
CA LYS A 56 -7.03 3.35 6.36
C LYS A 56 -7.44 4.20 7.58
N GLU A 57 -8.69 4.64 7.64
CA GLU A 57 -9.25 5.35 8.79
C GLU A 57 -9.32 4.45 10.03
N ALA A 58 -9.84 3.22 9.89
CA ALA A 58 -9.93 2.25 10.99
C ALA A 58 -8.56 1.96 11.61
N ILE A 59 -7.53 1.74 10.77
CA ILE A 59 -6.18 1.51 11.31
C ILE A 59 -5.58 2.75 11.97
N ILE A 60 -5.80 3.95 11.43
CA ILE A 60 -5.37 5.21 12.06
C ILE A 60 -6.05 5.40 13.43
N ALA A 61 -7.30 4.96 13.56
CA ALA A 61 -8.04 5.01 14.82
C ALA A 61 -7.67 3.91 15.82
N GLY A 62 -6.88 2.90 15.40
CA GLY A 62 -6.60 1.71 16.20
C GLY A 62 -7.80 0.76 16.34
N ASP A 63 -8.84 0.93 15.51
CA ASP A 63 -10.03 0.07 15.52
C ASP A 63 -9.79 -1.16 14.66
N TYR A 64 -9.12 -2.15 15.25
CA TYR A 64 -8.81 -3.41 14.59
C TYR A 64 -10.05 -4.28 14.37
N GLU A 65 -11.12 -4.09 15.15
CA GLU A 65 -12.37 -4.82 15.00
C GLU A 65 -13.07 -4.37 13.72
N GLU A 66 -13.25 -3.05 13.53
CA GLU A 66 -13.80 -2.52 12.27
C GLU A 66 -12.89 -2.86 11.08
N LEU A 67 -11.56 -2.78 11.24
CA LEU A 67 -10.62 -3.07 10.17
C LEU A 67 -10.78 -4.47 9.56
N VAL A 68 -11.07 -5.48 10.40
CA VAL A 68 -11.28 -6.87 10.00
C VAL A 68 -12.60 -7.05 9.25
N GLU A 69 -13.66 -6.39 9.73
CA GLU A 69 -15.00 -6.47 9.12
C GLU A 69 -15.11 -5.73 7.79
N LEU A 70 -14.27 -4.71 7.57
CA LEU A 70 -14.28 -3.94 6.33
C LEU A 70 -13.83 -4.81 5.13
N PRO A 71 -14.48 -4.66 3.96
CA PRO A 71 -14.03 -5.34 2.75
C PRO A 71 -12.73 -4.75 2.22
N PHE A 72 -11.90 -5.57 1.58
CA PHE A 72 -10.80 -5.05 0.77
C PHE A 72 -11.37 -4.38 -0.48
N ASP A 73 -10.94 -3.16 -0.76
CA ASP A 73 -11.22 -2.58 -2.07
C ASP A 73 -10.42 -3.36 -3.11
N LYS A 74 -11.15 -4.07 -3.97
CA LYS A 74 -10.59 -4.57 -5.21
C LYS A 74 -10.29 -3.34 -6.07
N LEU A 75 -9.06 -2.86 -6.02
CA LEU A 75 -8.51 -2.24 -7.22
C LEU A 75 -8.74 -3.26 -8.33
N ARG A 76 -9.72 -2.98 -9.21
CA ARG A 76 -9.97 -3.75 -10.43
C ARG A 76 -8.76 -3.52 -11.32
N VAL A 77 -7.68 -4.24 -11.06
CA VAL A 77 -6.65 -4.45 -12.07
C VAL A 77 -7.21 -5.56 -12.95
N THR A 78 -7.58 -5.20 -14.17
CA THR A 78 -7.87 -6.16 -15.24
C THR A 78 -6.67 -7.10 -15.35
N VAL A 79 -6.79 -8.32 -14.85
CA VAL A 79 -5.78 -9.35 -15.10
C VAL A 79 -6.05 -9.87 -16.51
N PHE A 80 -5.25 -9.46 -17.48
CA PHE A 80 -5.19 -10.15 -18.77
C PHE A 80 -4.56 -11.52 -18.55
N THR A 81 -5.35 -12.52 -18.20
CA THR A 81 -4.89 -13.92 -18.21
C THR A 81 -4.90 -14.42 -19.65
N HIS A 82 -3.75 -14.55 -20.28
CA HIS A 82 -3.63 -15.34 -21.52
C HIS A 82 -3.54 -16.82 -21.16
N ARG A 83 -4.49 -17.61 -21.66
CA ARG A 83 -4.47 -19.08 -21.57
C ARG A 83 -3.45 -19.60 -22.59
N VAL A 84 -2.33 -20.15 -22.12
CA VAL A 84 -1.47 -20.99 -22.96
C VAL A 84 -2.03 -22.41 -22.94
N THR A 85 -2.70 -22.82 -24.03
CA THR A 85 -3.03 -24.24 -24.24
C THR A 85 -1.79 -24.94 -24.78
N LYS A 86 -1.18 -25.85 -24.01
CA LYS A 86 -0.30 -26.85 -24.61
C LYS A 86 -1.18 -27.80 -25.42
N LYS A 87 -1.05 -27.77 -26.76
CA LYS A 87 -1.56 -28.83 -27.63
C LYS A 87 -0.96 -30.14 -27.15
N THR A 88 -1.81 -31.07 -26.73
CA THR A 88 -1.47 -32.49 -26.66
C THR A 88 -1.10 -32.95 -28.07
N ALA A 89 0.19 -33.19 -28.31
CA ALA A 89 0.61 -34.01 -29.44
C ALA A 89 0.37 -35.48 -29.03
N GLY A 90 -0.35 -36.19 -29.89
CA GLY A 90 -0.98 -37.47 -29.62
C GLY A 90 -0.02 -38.61 -29.30
N LEU A 91 -0.62 -39.60 -28.63
CA LEU A 91 -0.29 -41.01 -28.74
C LEU A 91 -0.52 -41.44 -30.20
N GLU A 92 0.54 -41.86 -30.89
CA GLU A 92 0.67 -43.13 -31.61
C GLU A 92 2.14 -43.54 -31.61
#